data_AF-A0A1V9XQH2-F1
#
_entry.id   AF-A0A1V9XQH2-F1
#
_cell.length_a   1.000
_cell.length_b   1.000
_cell.length_c   1.000
_cell.angle_alpha   90.00
_cell.angle_beta   90.00
_cell.angle_gamma   90.00
#
_symmetry.space_group_name_H-M   'P 1'
#
loop_
_entity.id
_entity.type
_entity.pdbx_description
1 polymer ?
#
loop_
_entity_poly.entity_id
_entity_poly.type
_entity_poly.pdbx_seq_one_letter_code
_entity_poly.pdbx_strand_id
1 'polypeptide(L)'
;MFFSNVVAFTILVSLSLLTALIGTLVFSSTTDEPDFFEQELSALLANDMPAYAFMHGINLTKLEIETSDGWLLEVHRLRSLSIYKAKLSTPVYLSHGFGCSSFDFMANPRNESLAFLLADAGFDVWAVNYRASKVSNRVRKNGVIGVPEEKDYYRATWQYMAERDVPAVLDKMLEVTKKEQIYLIGQSMGTTVLFSFLSENHEYDSKIGLFTSIVPVIKFGEDTAFFLRTLFNLVSTIPKVTVWPVFDMLFGRQFLASQNPSVNAFTEFMQSQLCKKVPRICELIIKTLFQAGLNDATNHNPHIRVTRFPVYISKYPAGVTVMNMYQFARQYKKDPWTKMDYEEVKQTGILNVNEYNQVRTRLLVRLPYMHVICYV
;
A
#
# COMPACT_ATOMS: atom_id res chain seq x y z
N MET A 1 13.06 27.51 8.96
CA MET A 1 12.95 26.48 7.90
C MET A 1 13.07 25.03 8.41
N PHE A 2 13.63 24.75 9.60
CA PHE A 2 13.57 23.42 10.25
C PHE A 2 12.18 23.07 10.82
N PHE A 3 11.40 24.09 11.18
CA PHE A 3 10.10 23.94 11.85
C PHE A 3 8.94 23.56 10.92
N SER A 4 8.93 23.92 9.63
CA SER A 4 7.76 23.72 8.75
C SER A 4 7.59 22.29 8.21
N ASN A 5 8.64 21.46 8.24
CA ASN A 5 8.66 20.16 7.56
C ASN A 5 8.67 18.96 8.53
N VAL A 6 9.21 19.13 9.75
CA VAL A 6 8.79 18.28 10.89
C VAL A 6 7.29 18.42 11.07
N VAL A 7 6.78 19.65 10.89
CA VAL A 7 5.37 19.98 10.86
C VAL A 7 4.61 19.29 9.73
N ALA A 8 5.14 18.74 8.64
CA ALA A 8 4.32 18.01 7.65
C ALA A 8 4.01 16.55 8.05
N PHE A 9 5.02 15.83 8.57
CA PHE A 9 4.84 14.48 9.16
C PHE A 9 4.15 14.59 10.52
N THR A 10 4.68 15.51 11.31
CA THR A 10 3.99 16.51 12.14
C THR A 10 2.48 16.54 12.02
N ILE A 11 2.00 17.20 10.95
CA ILE A 11 0.64 17.52 10.47
C ILE A 11 -0.06 16.31 9.89
N LEU A 12 0.62 15.28 9.39
CA LEU A 12 -0.05 14.03 9.00
C LEU A 12 -0.44 13.22 10.23
N VAL A 13 0.52 13.03 11.15
CA VAL A 13 0.34 12.41 12.46
C VAL A 13 -0.58 13.28 13.33
N SER A 14 -0.42 14.60 13.28
CA SER A 14 -1.25 15.54 14.00
C SER A 14 -2.55 15.89 13.28
N LEU A 15 -2.75 15.81 11.97
CA LEU A 15 -4.11 15.84 11.41
C LEU A 15 -4.85 14.60 11.89
N SER A 16 -4.24 13.42 11.86
CA SER A 16 -4.87 12.22 12.41
C SER A 16 -5.16 12.33 13.93
N LEU A 17 -4.38 13.11 14.70
CA LEU A 17 -4.62 13.37 16.13
C LEU A 17 -5.46 14.63 16.43
N LEU A 18 -5.53 15.61 15.53
CA LEU A 18 -6.21 16.92 15.68
C LEU A 18 -7.62 16.84 15.08
N THR A 19 -7.88 15.91 14.15
CA THR A 19 -9.25 15.51 13.79
C THR A 19 -9.99 14.85 14.95
N ALA A 20 -9.27 14.35 15.97
CA ALA A 20 -9.88 13.88 17.22
C ALA A 20 -10.24 15.02 18.19
N LEU A 21 -9.76 16.27 17.96
CA LEU A 21 -9.95 17.39 18.90
C LEU A 21 -10.90 18.48 18.40
N ILE A 22 -11.13 18.62 17.09
CA ILE A 22 -12.04 19.64 16.54
C ILE A 22 -13.29 18.95 16.01
N GLY A 23 -14.01 18.35 16.95
CA GLY A 23 -15.29 17.67 16.74
C GLY A 23 -16.48 18.51 17.19
N THR A 24 -16.41 19.84 17.10
CA THR A 24 -17.58 20.70 17.31
C THR A 24 -17.49 21.90 16.39
N LEU A 25 -18.18 21.80 15.25
CA LEU A 25 -19.05 22.83 14.69
C LEU A 25 -19.44 22.44 13.26
N VAL A 26 -20.68 22.77 12.93
CA VAL A 26 -21.32 22.74 11.62
C VAL A 26 -22.08 21.44 11.30
N PHE A 27 -23.29 21.35 11.88
CA PHE A 27 -24.43 20.76 11.20
C PHE A 27 -25.13 21.86 10.38
N SER A 28 -25.35 21.57 9.10
CA SER A 28 -26.39 22.19 8.28
C SER A 28 -26.83 21.12 7.30
N SER A 29 -28.03 20.58 7.51
CA SER A 29 -28.67 19.58 6.67
C SER A 29 -29.43 20.29 5.54
N THR A 30 -29.01 20.11 4.30
CA THR A 30 -29.89 20.30 3.14
C THR A 30 -30.39 18.94 2.68
N THR A 31 -31.70 18.82 2.52
CA THR A 31 -32.41 17.63 2.05
C THR A 31 -32.47 17.65 0.53
N ASP A 32 -31.42 17.16 -0.13
CA ASP A 32 -31.44 16.80 -1.54
C ASP A 32 -31.01 15.33 -1.68
N GLU A 33 -31.46 14.63 -2.72
CA GLU A 33 -30.91 13.31 -3.04
C GLU A 33 -29.38 13.43 -3.21
N PRO A 34 -28.59 12.53 -2.59
CA PRO A 34 -27.14 12.64 -2.66
C PRO A 34 -26.67 12.46 -4.11
N ASP A 35 -25.95 13.45 -4.63
CA ASP A 35 -25.21 13.38 -5.90
C ASP A 35 -24.34 12.10 -5.93
N PHE A 36 -24.08 11.55 -7.12
CA PHE A 36 -23.33 10.30 -7.32
C PHE A 36 -22.02 10.28 -6.52
N PHE A 37 -21.34 11.42 -6.44
CA PHE A 37 -20.13 11.59 -5.63
C PHE A 37 -20.35 11.35 -4.12
N GLU A 38 -21.46 11.82 -3.55
CA GLU A 38 -21.78 11.59 -2.14
C GLU A 38 -22.12 10.13 -1.87
N GLN A 39 -22.73 9.45 -2.84
CA GLN A 39 -23.00 8.01 -2.76
C GLN A 39 -21.68 7.21 -2.78
N GLU A 40 -20.77 7.53 -3.70
CA GLU A 40 -19.40 6.98 -3.75
C GLU A 40 -18.71 7.13 -2.39
N LEU A 41 -18.68 8.36 -1.87
CA LEU A 41 -18.01 8.65 -0.60
C LEU A 41 -18.68 7.93 0.58
N SER A 42 -20.01 7.87 0.60
CA SER A 42 -20.76 7.16 1.64
C SER A 42 -20.43 5.66 1.68
N ALA A 43 -20.39 4.99 0.51
CA ALA A 43 -20.02 3.58 0.41
C ALA A 43 -18.59 3.32 0.90
N LEU A 44 -17.65 4.21 0.54
CA LEU A 44 -16.26 4.13 1.00
C LEU A 44 -16.15 4.29 2.51
N LEU A 45 -16.82 5.28 3.09
CA LEU A 45 -16.81 5.52 4.54
C LEU A 45 -17.48 4.38 5.33
N ALA A 46 -18.41 3.65 4.71
CA ALA A 46 -18.98 2.42 5.25
C ALA A 46 -18.09 1.17 5.07
N ASN A 47 -16.91 1.29 4.45
CA ASN A 47 -16.02 0.19 4.06
C ASN A 47 -16.67 -0.83 3.10
N ASP A 48 -17.67 -0.40 2.34
CA ASP A 48 -18.40 -1.20 1.37
C ASP A 48 -17.82 -1.03 -0.05
N MET A 49 -16.62 -1.60 -0.23
CA MET A 49 -15.94 -1.67 -1.52
C MET A 49 -16.76 -2.37 -2.62
N PRO A 50 -17.53 -3.45 -2.34
CA PRO A 50 -18.46 -4.03 -3.31
C PRO A 50 -19.51 -3.05 -3.80
N ALA A 51 -20.17 -2.32 -2.90
CA ALA A 51 -21.15 -1.29 -3.30
C ALA A 51 -20.48 -0.18 -4.12
N TYR A 52 -19.29 0.28 -3.70
CA TYR A 52 -18.50 1.26 -4.46
C TYR A 52 -18.25 0.80 -5.90
N ALA A 53 -17.70 -0.41 -6.09
CA ALA A 53 -17.44 -0.95 -7.42
C ALA A 53 -18.72 -1.21 -8.23
N PHE A 54 -19.80 -1.63 -7.57
CA PHE A 54 -21.09 -1.90 -8.22
C PHE A 54 -21.71 -0.62 -8.81
N MET A 55 -21.57 0.53 -8.14
CA MET A 55 -21.97 1.83 -8.71
C MET A 55 -21.21 2.18 -9.99
N HIS A 56 -19.99 1.65 -10.16
CA HIS A 56 -19.23 1.73 -11.41
C HIS A 56 -19.52 0.59 -12.38
N GLY A 57 -20.50 -0.28 -12.13
CA GLY A 57 -20.87 -1.42 -12.97
C GLY A 57 -19.83 -2.56 -12.98
N ILE A 58 -19.05 -2.67 -11.91
CA ILE A 58 -18.02 -3.69 -11.71
C ILE A 58 -18.41 -4.58 -10.54
N ASN A 59 -18.28 -5.90 -10.72
CA ASN A 59 -18.43 -6.84 -9.61
C ASN A 59 -17.10 -6.94 -8.86
N LEU A 60 -17.08 -6.51 -7.60
CA LEU A 60 -15.94 -6.67 -6.70
C LEU A 60 -16.27 -7.70 -5.62
N THR A 61 -15.47 -8.75 -5.55
CA THR A 61 -15.50 -9.74 -4.47
C THR A 61 -14.27 -9.61 -3.60
N LYS A 62 -14.46 -9.56 -2.28
CA LYS A 62 -13.37 -9.63 -1.29
C LYS A 62 -12.98 -11.09 -1.07
N LEU A 63 -11.70 -11.39 -1.20
CA LEU A 63 -11.13 -12.70 -0.94
C LEU A 63 -10.17 -12.59 0.25
N GLU A 64 -10.28 -13.52 1.19
CA GLU A 64 -9.29 -13.67 2.27
C GLU A 64 -8.31 -14.76 1.86
N ILE A 65 -7.02 -14.41 1.79
CA ILE A 65 -5.94 -15.32 1.37
C ILE A 65 -4.91 -15.39 2.50
N GLU A 66 -4.66 -16.61 2.97
CA GLU A 66 -3.70 -16.86 4.04
C GLU A 66 -2.29 -17.09 3.47
N THR A 67 -1.30 -16.37 4.00
CA THR A 67 0.12 -16.55 3.65
C THR A 67 0.73 -17.73 4.40
N SER A 68 1.92 -18.18 3.97
CA SER A 68 2.62 -19.29 4.64
C SER A 68 3.03 -19.00 6.09
N ASP A 69 3.05 -17.73 6.50
CA ASP A 69 3.29 -17.27 7.88
C ASP A 69 2.02 -16.76 8.58
N GLY A 70 0.84 -17.09 8.05
CA GLY A 70 -0.45 -16.93 8.71
C GLY A 70 -1.11 -15.56 8.55
N TRP A 71 -0.52 -14.61 7.82
CA TRP A 71 -1.17 -13.32 7.54
C TRP A 71 -2.41 -13.54 6.67
N LEU A 72 -3.50 -12.85 7.00
CA LEU A 72 -4.74 -12.89 6.24
C LEU A 72 -4.84 -11.64 5.38
N LEU A 73 -4.63 -11.82 4.07
CA LEU A 73 -4.68 -10.75 3.08
C LEU A 73 -6.10 -10.59 2.54
N GLU A 74 -6.65 -9.38 2.60
CA GLU A 74 -7.86 -9.04 1.84
C GLU A 74 -7.46 -8.66 0.41
N VAL A 75 -7.85 -9.47 -0.57
CA VAL A 75 -7.63 -9.20 -2.00
C VAL A 75 -8.97 -8.84 -2.65
N HIS A 76 -8.99 -7.74 -3.40
CA HIS A 76 -10.17 -7.32 -4.15
C HIS A 76 -10.10 -7.89 -5.57
N ARG A 77 -11.03 -8.77 -5.92
CA ARG A 77 -11.15 -9.32 -7.27
C ARG A 77 -12.27 -8.61 -8.02
N LEU A 78 -11.93 -7.93 -9.12
CA LEU A 78 -12.82 -7.12 -9.92
C LEU A 78 -13.06 -7.73 -11.30
N ARG A 79 -14.32 -7.78 -11.70
CA ARG A 79 -14.75 -8.30 -13.00
C ARG A 79 -15.85 -7.42 -13.57
N SER A 80 -15.73 -7.07 -14.86
CA SER A 80 -16.82 -6.39 -15.57
C SER A 80 -18.04 -7.31 -15.64
N LEU A 81 -19.21 -6.77 -15.27
CA LEU A 81 -20.48 -7.51 -15.26
C LEU A 81 -20.90 -7.98 -16.67
N SER A 82 -20.48 -7.26 -17.72
CA SER A 82 -20.90 -7.52 -19.10
C SER A 82 -19.84 -8.19 -19.97
N ILE A 83 -18.56 -8.06 -19.62
CA ILE A 83 -17.45 -8.45 -20.51
C ILE A 83 -16.71 -9.70 -20.02
N TYR A 84 -16.67 -9.95 -18.71
CA TYR A 84 -15.90 -11.04 -18.12
C TYR A 84 -16.33 -12.41 -18.67
N LYS A 85 -15.35 -13.20 -19.11
CA LYS A 85 -15.55 -14.57 -19.60
C LYS A 85 -14.49 -15.47 -18.98
N ALA A 86 -14.89 -16.33 -18.04
CA ALA A 86 -13.95 -17.17 -17.27
C ALA A 86 -12.91 -17.92 -18.12
N LYS A 87 -13.31 -18.43 -19.29
CA LYS A 87 -12.39 -19.15 -20.20
C LYS A 87 -11.42 -18.23 -20.96
N LEU A 88 -11.77 -16.96 -21.19
CA LEU A 88 -10.99 -16.03 -22.03
C LEU A 88 -10.23 -14.99 -21.22
N SER A 89 -10.83 -14.45 -20.16
CA SER A 89 -10.26 -13.41 -19.32
C SER A 89 -8.92 -13.83 -18.70
N THR A 90 -7.87 -13.06 -18.97
CA THR A 90 -6.55 -13.27 -18.37
C THR A 90 -6.50 -12.60 -16.98
N PRO A 91 -5.94 -13.27 -15.96
CA PRO A 91 -5.82 -12.71 -14.63
C PRO A 91 -4.69 -11.67 -14.55
N VAL A 92 -4.96 -10.56 -13.87
CA VAL A 92 -4.01 -9.46 -13.66
C VAL A 92 -3.87 -9.19 -12.16
N TYR A 93 -2.64 -9.25 -11.66
CA TYR A 93 -2.26 -8.88 -10.30
C TYR A 93 -1.91 -7.40 -10.25
N LEU A 94 -2.57 -6.62 -9.39
CA LEU A 94 -2.25 -5.21 -9.13
C LEU A 94 -1.57 -5.05 -7.76
N SER A 95 -0.34 -4.54 -7.77
CA SER A 95 0.50 -4.31 -6.60
C SER A 95 0.61 -2.82 -6.27
N HIS A 96 0.00 -2.37 -5.17
CA HIS A 96 0.03 -0.97 -4.75
C HIS A 96 1.39 -0.51 -4.19
N GLY A 97 1.54 0.81 -4.09
CA GLY A 97 2.71 1.48 -3.52
C GLY A 97 2.76 1.54 -1.99
N PHE A 98 3.75 2.26 -1.45
CA PHE A 98 3.95 2.42 -0.01
C PHE A 98 2.81 3.26 0.60
N GLY A 99 2.15 2.74 1.64
CA GLY A 99 1.02 3.43 2.29
C GLY A 99 -0.27 3.48 1.48
N CYS A 100 -0.27 2.90 0.28
CA CYS A 100 -1.43 2.72 -0.58
C CYS A 100 -2.16 1.41 -0.25
N SER A 101 -3.24 1.18 -0.99
CA SER A 101 -4.07 -0.02 -0.97
C SER A 101 -4.50 -0.39 -2.39
N SER A 102 -5.26 -1.48 -2.52
CA SER A 102 -6.01 -1.81 -3.74
C SER A 102 -6.89 -0.67 -4.25
N PHE A 103 -7.43 0.18 -3.37
CA PHE A 103 -8.34 1.28 -3.73
C PHE A 103 -7.69 2.33 -4.63
N ASP A 104 -6.37 2.52 -4.54
CA ASP A 104 -5.65 3.50 -5.34
C ASP A 104 -5.79 3.24 -6.86
N PHE A 105 -6.07 1.99 -7.26
CA PHE A 105 -6.36 1.63 -8.66
C PHE A 105 -7.83 1.85 -9.09
N MET A 106 -8.68 2.27 -8.16
CA MET A 106 -10.14 2.42 -8.30
C MET A 106 -10.63 3.83 -7.96
N ALA A 107 -9.77 4.70 -7.44
CA ALA A 107 -10.19 5.94 -6.78
C ALA A 107 -10.76 7.02 -7.72
N ASN A 108 -10.58 6.86 -9.03
CA ASN A 108 -11.09 7.74 -10.08
C ASN A 108 -12.35 7.18 -10.75
N PRO A 109 -13.05 7.97 -11.59
CA PRO A 109 -14.16 7.46 -12.40
C PRO A 109 -13.77 6.23 -13.22
N ARG A 110 -14.78 5.45 -13.63
CA ARG A 110 -14.61 4.17 -14.35
C ARG A 110 -13.63 4.22 -15.53
N ASN A 111 -13.67 5.30 -16.30
CA ASN A 111 -12.83 5.52 -17.49
C ASN A 111 -11.43 6.08 -17.19
N GLU A 112 -11.10 6.34 -15.92
CA GLU A 112 -9.82 6.92 -15.48
C GLU A 112 -9.09 6.00 -14.47
N SER A 113 -9.76 4.99 -13.93
CA SER A 113 -9.21 4.05 -12.94
C SER A 113 -8.66 2.77 -13.58
N LEU A 114 -7.39 2.45 -13.32
CA LEU A 114 -6.69 1.32 -13.92
C LEU A 114 -7.43 -0.01 -13.73
N ALA A 115 -7.91 -0.30 -12.52
CA ALA A 115 -8.60 -1.57 -12.24
C ALA A 115 -9.91 -1.70 -13.04
N PHE A 116 -10.63 -0.59 -13.19
CA PHE A 116 -11.87 -0.55 -13.96
C PHE A 116 -11.62 -0.65 -15.47
N LEU A 117 -10.61 0.07 -15.98
CA LEU A 117 -10.19 -0.01 -17.38
C LEU A 117 -9.74 -1.42 -17.77
N LEU A 118 -9.00 -2.11 -16.90
CA LEU A 118 -8.62 -3.51 -17.14
C LEU A 118 -9.84 -4.44 -17.12
N ALA A 119 -10.76 -4.26 -16.17
CA ALA A 119 -11.99 -5.06 -16.14
C ALA A 119 -12.84 -4.84 -17.41
N ASP A 120 -12.91 -3.60 -17.91
CA ASP A 120 -13.61 -3.26 -19.15
C ASP A 120 -12.90 -3.75 -20.42
N ALA A 121 -11.58 -3.92 -20.37
CA ALA A 121 -10.83 -4.64 -21.39
C ALA A 121 -10.99 -6.17 -21.30
N GLY A 122 -11.76 -6.68 -20.34
CA GLY A 122 -12.08 -8.10 -20.19
C GLY A 122 -11.10 -8.92 -19.36
N PHE A 123 -10.19 -8.28 -18.62
CA PHE A 123 -9.29 -8.96 -17.68
C PHE A 123 -10.02 -9.39 -16.39
N ASP A 124 -9.47 -10.39 -15.70
CA ASP A 124 -9.85 -10.77 -14.34
C ASP A 124 -8.89 -10.09 -13.36
N VAL A 125 -9.30 -8.99 -12.73
CA VAL A 125 -8.39 -8.11 -12.00
C VAL A 125 -8.33 -8.49 -10.53
N TRP A 126 -7.13 -8.65 -9.98
CA TRP A 126 -6.87 -8.99 -8.58
C TRP A 126 -5.99 -7.90 -7.96
N ALA A 127 -6.60 -7.00 -7.20
CA ALA A 127 -5.90 -5.92 -6.50
C ALA A 127 -5.61 -6.33 -5.06
N VAL A 128 -4.32 -6.46 -4.73
CA VAL A 128 -3.86 -6.98 -3.45
C VAL A 128 -3.82 -5.89 -2.41
N ASN A 129 -4.11 -6.20 -1.15
CA ASN A 129 -3.73 -5.37 -0.01
C ASN A 129 -2.68 -6.11 0.82
N TYR A 130 -1.47 -5.57 0.87
CA TYR A 130 -0.35 -6.23 1.55
C TYR A 130 -0.54 -6.32 3.06
N ARG A 131 0.17 -7.26 3.70
CA ARG A 131 0.23 -7.42 5.15
C ARG A 131 0.44 -6.10 5.88
N ALA A 132 -0.16 -5.97 7.05
CA ALA A 132 -0.13 -4.76 7.87
C ALA A 132 -0.67 -3.49 7.16
N SER A 133 -1.53 -3.64 6.16
CA SER A 133 -2.48 -2.59 5.71
C SER A 133 -3.76 -2.67 6.54
N LYS A 134 -4.60 -1.61 6.54
CA LYS A 134 -5.84 -1.52 7.34
C LYS A 134 -6.74 -2.74 7.20
N VAL A 135 -6.81 -3.31 5.99
CA VAL A 135 -7.69 -4.44 5.65
C VAL A 135 -7.00 -5.80 5.75
N SER A 136 -5.66 -5.85 5.74
CA SER A 136 -4.86 -7.07 5.89
C SER A 136 -4.04 -7.05 7.20
N ASN A 137 -4.71 -6.75 8.32
CA ASN A 137 -4.10 -6.63 9.64
C ASN A 137 -4.58 -7.71 10.63
N ARG A 138 -4.61 -8.97 10.17
CA ARG A 138 -4.96 -10.14 10.99
C ARG A 138 -4.00 -11.28 10.69
N VAL A 139 -3.73 -12.10 11.70
CA VAL A 139 -2.84 -13.27 11.59
C VAL A 139 -3.54 -14.48 12.22
N ARG A 140 -3.40 -15.65 11.58
CA ARG A 140 -3.76 -16.94 12.15
C ARG A 140 -2.54 -17.55 12.83
N LYS A 141 -2.64 -17.85 14.13
CA LYS A 141 -1.64 -18.61 14.88
C LYS A 141 -2.33 -19.72 15.66
N ASN A 142 -1.81 -20.94 15.56
CA ASN A 142 -2.34 -22.11 16.26
C ASN A 142 -3.86 -22.31 16.04
N GLY A 143 -4.33 -22.04 14.80
CA GLY A 143 -5.74 -22.14 14.42
C GLY A 143 -6.62 -20.93 14.79
N VAL A 144 -6.13 -20.00 15.61
CA VAL A 144 -6.87 -18.82 16.07
C VAL A 144 -6.51 -17.60 15.24
N ILE A 145 -7.52 -16.87 14.76
CA ILE A 145 -7.33 -15.58 14.07
C ILE A 145 -7.33 -14.48 15.11
N GLY A 146 -6.30 -13.64 15.10
CA GLY A 146 -6.15 -12.54 16.04
C GLY A 146 -5.51 -11.31 15.42
N VAL A 147 -5.31 -10.32 16.29
CA VAL A 147 -4.50 -9.13 16.01
C VAL A 147 -3.02 -9.55 15.97
N PRO A 148 -2.20 -9.02 15.03
CA PRO A 148 -0.78 -9.34 14.99
C PRO A 148 -0.04 -8.86 16.26
N GLU A 149 0.94 -9.64 16.69
CA GLU A 149 1.87 -9.29 17.76
C GLU A 149 3.04 -8.47 17.19
N GLU A 150 3.87 -7.88 18.07
CA GLU A 150 5.00 -7.03 17.66
C GLU A 150 5.93 -7.74 16.67
N LYS A 151 6.18 -9.02 16.92
CA LYS A 151 7.05 -9.88 16.08
C LYS A 151 6.51 -10.11 14.67
N ASP A 152 5.20 -10.00 14.47
CA ASP A 152 4.60 -10.11 13.15
C ASP A 152 4.89 -8.83 12.36
N TYR A 153 4.79 -7.66 13.00
CA TYR A 153 5.11 -6.37 12.39
C TYR A 153 6.61 -6.23 12.04
N TYR A 154 7.51 -6.92 12.76
CA TYR A 154 8.92 -7.05 12.38
C TYR A 154 9.16 -7.76 11.04
N ARG A 155 8.16 -8.52 10.56
CA ARG A 155 8.14 -9.20 9.27
C ARG A 155 7.10 -8.60 8.30
N ALA A 156 6.74 -7.34 8.50
CA ALA A 156 5.83 -6.60 7.64
C ALA A 156 6.58 -5.58 6.77
N THR A 157 7.49 -6.07 5.94
CA THR A 157 8.30 -5.25 5.01
C THR A 157 8.12 -5.71 3.56
N TRP A 158 8.56 -4.91 2.59
CA TRP A 158 8.46 -5.24 1.15
C TRP A 158 9.10 -6.59 0.80
N GLN A 159 10.13 -7.02 1.54
CA GLN A 159 10.74 -8.33 1.33
C GLN A 159 9.79 -9.46 1.70
N TYR A 160 9.14 -9.41 2.87
CA TYR A 160 8.19 -10.46 3.24
C TYR A 160 6.93 -10.41 2.37
N MET A 161 6.53 -9.23 1.90
CA MET A 161 5.48 -9.14 0.88
C MET A 161 5.88 -9.92 -0.38
N ALA A 162 7.13 -9.80 -0.83
CA ALA A 162 7.62 -10.55 -1.98
C ALA A 162 7.73 -12.06 -1.70
N GLU A 163 8.24 -12.44 -0.53
CA GLU A 163 8.51 -13.83 -0.17
C GLU A 163 7.25 -14.62 0.21
N ARG A 164 6.20 -13.94 0.70
CA ARG A 164 5.06 -14.59 1.37
C ARG A 164 3.71 -14.16 0.83
N ASP A 165 3.51 -12.86 0.57
CA ASP A 165 2.21 -12.35 0.10
C ASP A 165 2.00 -12.65 -1.38
N VAL A 166 2.99 -12.30 -2.22
CA VAL A 166 2.93 -12.54 -3.67
C VAL A 166 2.68 -14.01 -4.02
N PRO A 167 3.46 -15.00 -3.54
CA PRO A 167 3.22 -16.40 -3.89
C PRO A 167 1.84 -16.90 -3.42
N ALA A 168 1.41 -16.53 -2.21
CA ALA A 168 0.10 -16.94 -1.69
C ALA A 168 -1.05 -16.46 -2.58
N VAL A 169 -0.98 -15.22 -3.06
CA VAL A 169 -2.00 -14.67 -3.96
C VAL A 169 -1.88 -15.26 -5.37
N LEU A 170 -0.68 -15.41 -5.93
CA LEU A 170 -0.50 -15.98 -7.26
C LEU A 170 -0.96 -17.43 -7.34
N ASP A 171 -0.64 -18.25 -6.33
CA ASP A 171 -1.10 -19.63 -6.26
C ASP A 171 -2.62 -19.68 -6.19
N LYS A 172 -3.24 -18.79 -5.39
CA LYS A 172 -4.69 -18.70 -5.33
C LYS A 172 -5.31 -18.26 -6.66
N MET A 173 -4.68 -17.32 -7.37
CA MET A 173 -5.11 -16.90 -8.70
C MET A 173 -5.07 -18.05 -9.69
N LEU A 174 -3.98 -18.81 -9.75
CA LEU A 174 -3.84 -19.98 -10.62
C LEU A 174 -4.87 -21.07 -10.27
N GLU A 175 -5.05 -21.34 -8.97
CA GLU A 175 -6.01 -22.32 -8.45
C GLU A 175 -7.45 -21.96 -8.86
N VAL A 176 -7.85 -20.69 -8.70
CA VAL A 176 -9.23 -20.24 -8.92
C VAL A 176 -9.52 -20.03 -10.40
N THR A 177 -8.58 -19.49 -11.16
CA THR A 177 -8.79 -19.12 -12.57
C THR A 177 -8.51 -20.28 -13.52
N LYS A 178 -7.71 -21.26 -13.10
CA LYS A 178 -7.22 -22.37 -13.94
C LYS A 178 -6.47 -21.88 -15.19
N LYS A 179 -5.88 -20.69 -15.11
CA LYS A 179 -5.06 -20.10 -16.17
C LYS A 179 -3.61 -20.47 -15.99
N GLU A 180 -2.90 -20.59 -17.09
CA GLU A 180 -1.47 -20.91 -17.09
C GLU A 180 -0.61 -19.66 -16.83
N GLN A 181 -1.10 -18.49 -17.22
CA GLN A 181 -0.37 -17.23 -17.11
C GLN A 181 -1.14 -16.14 -16.38
N ILE A 182 -0.41 -15.34 -15.61
CA ILE A 182 -0.84 -14.13 -14.91
C ILE A 182 -0.04 -12.94 -15.44
N TYR A 183 -0.67 -11.77 -15.54
CA TYR A 183 0.01 -10.51 -15.77
C TYR A 183 0.20 -9.77 -14.46
N LEU A 184 1.38 -9.19 -14.27
CA LEU A 184 1.74 -8.44 -13.07
C LEU A 184 1.79 -6.96 -13.40
N ILE A 185 1.19 -6.12 -12.56
CA ILE A 185 1.35 -4.67 -12.63
C ILE A 185 1.70 -4.16 -11.24
N GLY A 186 2.84 -3.47 -11.12
CA GLY A 186 3.27 -2.86 -9.87
C GLY A 186 3.39 -1.35 -9.98
N GLN A 187 3.08 -0.66 -8.88
CA GLN A 187 3.29 0.78 -8.73
C GLN A 187 4.24 1.07 -7.56
N SER A 188 5.29 1.88 -7.78
CA SER A 188 6.18 2.34 -6.71
C SER A 188 6.75 1.16 -5.88
N MET A 189 6.58 1.10 -4.56
CA MET A 189 6.94 -0.06 -3.72
C MET A 189 6.41 -1.38 -4.27
N GLY A 190 5.23 -1.40 -4.90
CA GLY A 190 4.69 -2.60 -5.51
C GLY A 190 5.58 -3.16 -6.62
N THR A 191 6.33 -2.30 -7.33
CA THR A 191 7.37 -2.76 -8.26
C THR A 191 8.55 -3.38 -7.50
N THR A 192 8.99 -2.79 -6.38
CA THR A 192 10.04 -3.36 -5.51
C THR A 192 9.68 -4.79 -5.10
N VAL A 193 8.45 -4.98 -4.63
CA VAL A 193 7.93 -6.28 -4.20
C VAL A 193 7.95 -7.29 -5.35
N LEU A 194 7.42 -6.93 -6.51
CA LEU A 194 7.36 -7.84 -7.66
C LEU A 194 8.74 -8.11 -8.28
N PHE A 195 9.63 -7.12 -8.36
CA PHE A 195 11.02 -7.32 -8.78
C PHE A 195 11.75 -8.26 -7.81
N SER A 196 11.55 -8.10 -6.50
CA SER A 196 12.17 -8.98 -5.49
C SER A 196 11.66 -10.41 -5.64
N PHE A 197 10.35 -10.59 -5.83
CA PHE A 197 9.75 -11.90 -6.04
C PHE A 197 10.31 -12.58 -7.29
N LEU A 198 10.26 -11.91 -8.45
CA LEU A 198 10.74 -12.45 -9.74
C LEU A 198 12.25 -12.73 -9.74
N SER A 199 13.03 -12.05 -8.90
CA SER A 199 14.47 -12.29 -8.80
C SER A 199 14.84 -13.61 -8.12
N GLU A 200 13.94 -14.21 -7.34
CA GLU A 200 14.24 -15.40 -6.54
C GLU A 200 13.32 -16.60 -6.83
N ASN A 201 12.14 -16.38 -7.41
CA ASN A 201 11.08 -17.40 -7.55
C ASN A 201 10.90 -17.86 -9.00
N HIS A 202 11.95 -18.43 -9.59
CA HIS A 202 11.99 -18.87 -10.99
C HIS A 202 10.97 -19.96 -11.36
N GLU A 203 10.37 -20.64 -10.37
CA GLU A 203 9.25 -21.56 -10.60
C GLU A 203 7.99 -20.87 -11.17
N TYR A 204 7.92 -19.54 -11.09
CA TYR A 204 6.85 -18.74 -11.67
C TYR A 204 7.18 -18.17 -13.05
N ASP A 205 8.40 -18.35 -13.58
CA ASP A 205 8.81 -17.72 -14.84
C ASP A 205 7.89 -18.10 -16.01
N SER A 206 7.44 -19.37 -16.07
CA SER A 206 6.48 -19.84 -17.09
C SER A 206 5.04 -19.40 -16.84
N LYS A 207 4.73 -19.00 -15.59
CA LYS A 207 3.41 -18.59 -15.12
C LYS A 207 3.17 -17.07 -15.23
N ILE A 208 4.21 -16.28 -15.53
CA ILE A 208 4.10 -14.84 -15.68
C ILE A 208 4.24 -14.47 -17.15
N GLY A 209 3.14 -13.99 -17.75
CA GLY A 209 3.12 -13.64 -19.16
C GLY A 209 3.59 -12.21 -19.46
N LEU A 210 3.47 -11.30 -18.50
CA LEU A 210 3.85 -9.88 -18.63
C LEU A 210 4.09 -9.28 -17.24
N PHE A 211 5.10 -8.41 -17.13
CA PHE A 211 5.26 -7.53 -15.97
C PHE A 211 5.34 -6.06 -16.41
N THR A 212 4.42 -5.24 -15.90
CA THR A 212 4.41 -3.79 -16.09
C THR A 212 4.76 -3.09 -14.78
N SER A 213 5.75 -2.19 -14.82
CA SER A 213 6.15 -1.40 -13.66
C SER A 213 5.85 0.08 -13.89
N ILE A 214 5.05 0.67 -12.99
CA ILE A 214 4.65 2.08 -13.00
C ILE A 214 5.41 2.79 -11.87
N VAL A 215 6.07 3.90 -12.19
CA VAL A 215 6.95 4.66 -11.29
C VAL A 215 7.89 3.73 -10.48
N PRO A 216 8.72 2.91 -11.15
CA PRO A 216 9.44 1.83 -10.50
C PRO A 216 10.42 2.32 -9.43
N VAL A 217 10.44 1.61 -8.30
CA VAL A 217 11.38 1.83 -7.20
C VAL A 217 12.17 0.55 -6.99
N ILE A 218 13.46 0.58 -7.30
CA ILE A 218 14.38 -0.53 -7.01
C ILE A 218 15.37 -0.11 -5.93
N LYS A 219 15.90 1.10 -6.04
CA LYS A 219 16.89 1.66 -5.11
C LYS A 219 16.67 3.16 -4.97
N PHE A 220 16.93 3.67 -3.77
CA PHE A 220 16.97 5.09 -3.50
C PHE A 220 18.41 5.60 -3.54
N GLY A 221 18.66 6.62 -4.38
CA GLY A 221 19.98 7.22 -4.59
C GLY A 221 20.02 8.73 -4.33
N GLU A 222 20.99 9.40 -4.96
CA GLU A 222 21.18 10.86 -4.87
C GLU A 222 20.08 11.67 -5.57
N ASP A 223 19.12 11.02 -6.23
CA ASP A 223 17.93 11.57 -6.87
C ASP A 223 16.70 11.55 -5.95
N THR A 224 16.76 10.84 -4.82
CA THR A 224 15.69 10.77 -3.80
C THR A 224 15.22 12.17 -3.37
N ALA A 225 13.94 12.40 -3.15
CA ALA A 225 13.46 13.71 -2.69
C ALA A 225 14.09 14.10 -1.33
N PHE A 226 14.39 15.39 -1.11
CA PHE A 226 15.07 15.88 0.11
C PHE A 226 14.41 15.39 1.40
N PHE A 227 13.07 15.44 1.47
CA PHE A 227 12.31 14.96 2.62
C PHE A 227 12.56 13.47 2.90
N LEU A 228 12.52 12.63 1.86
CA LEU A 228 12.78 11.20 1.99
C LEU A 228 14.24 10.92 2.39
N ARG A 229 15.21 11.72 1.91
CA ARG A 229 16.61 11.60 2.37
C ARG A 229 16.73 11.86 3.88
N THR A 230 16.11 12.94 4.36
CA THR A 230 16.11 13.28 5.79
C THR A 230 15.43 12.18 6.60
N LEU A 231 14.28 11.68 6.11
CA LEU A 231 13.54 10.61 6.76
C LEU A 231 14.35 9.31 6.83
N PHE A 232 14.99 8.89 5.73
CA PHE A 232 15.82 7.67 5.71
C PHE A 232 17.01 7.78 6.67
N ASN A 233 17.71 8.91 6.70
CA ASN A 233 18.79 9.13 7.66
C ASN A 233 18.31 9.04 9.12
N LEU A 234 17.16 9.64 9.43
CA LEU A 234 16.55 9.58 10.76
C LEU A 234 16.16 8.14 11.13
N VAL A 235 15.33 7.50 10.30
CA VAL A 235 14.78 6.16 10.54
C VAL A 235 15.89 5.13 10.70
N SER A 236 16.96 5.21 9.89
CA SER A 236 18.09 4.30 9.98
C SER A 236 18.89 4.40 11.30
N THR A 237 18.73 5.50 12.03
CA THR A 237 19.39 5.75 13.32
C THR A 237 18.54 5.28 14.50
N ILE A 238 17.20 5.24 14.35
CA ILE A 238 16.26 4.93 15.46
C ILE A 238 16.63 3.64 16.19
N PRO A 239 16.85 2.49 15.53
CA PRO A 239 17.15 1.25 16.26
C PRO A 239 18.46 1.31 17.04
N LYS A 240 19.42 2.18 16.67
CA LYS A 240 20.70 2.26 17.37
C LYS A 240 20.61 3.04 18.69
N VAL A 241 19.60 3.91 18.82
CA VAL A 241 19.50 4.88 19.92
C VAL A 241 18.28 4.64 20.81
N THR A 242 17.38 3.73 20.43
CA THR A 242 16.15 3.45 21.17
C THR A 242 16.29 2.24 22.08
N VAL A 243 15.77 2.37 23.30
CA VAL A 243 15.60 1.27 24.25
C VAL A 243 14.42 0.38 23.84
N TRP A 244 14.41 -0.86 24.33
CA TRP A 244 13.47 -1.92 23.89
C TRP A 244 11.98 -1.50 23.92
N PRO A 245 11.43 -0.86 24.98
CA PRO A 245 10.02 -0.45 24.97
C PRO A 245 9.68 0.60 23.90
N VAL A 246 10.61 1.51 23.61
CA VAL A 246 10.43 2.54 22.58
C VAL A 246 10.59 1.93 21.19
N PHE A 247 11.49 0.95 21.04
CA PHE A 247 11.65 0.20 19.81
C PHE A 247 10.36 -0.54 19.45
N ASP A 248 9.80 -1.33 20.37
CA ASP A 248 8.55 -2.06 20.15
C ASP A 248 7.39 -1.13 19.82
N MET A 249 7.31 -0.01 20.55
CA MET A 249 6.36 1.05 20.25
C MET A 249 6.51 1.59 18.82
N LEU A 250 7.71 1.65 18.24
CA LEU A 250 7.91 2.21 16.90
C LEU A 250 7.87 1.18 15.79
N PHE A 251 8.35 -0.04 16.02
CA PHE A 251 8.54 -1.04 14.98
C PHE A 251 7.57 -2.22 15.09
N GLY A 252 6.99 -2.44 16.28
CA GLY A 252 6.13 -3.58 16.61
C GLY A 252 4.65 -3.31 16.35
N ARG A 253 4.32 -2.35 15.47
CA ARG A 253 2.92 -2.04 15.14
C ARG A 253 2.75 -1.38 13.78
N GLN A 254 1.50 -1.35 13.35
CA GLN A 254 1.03 -0.53 12.25
C GLN A 254 0.95 0.95 12.66
N PHE A 255 1.32 1.84 11.74
CA PHE A 255 1.20 3.29 11.85
C PHE A 255 0.23 3.82 10.80
N LEU A 256 -0.31 5.02 11.06
CA LEU A 256 -1.25 5.71 10.17
C LEU A 256 -2.54 4.91 9.90
N ALA A 257 -2.86 4.01 10.83
CA ALA A 257 -4.07 3.21 10.92
C ALA A 257 -4.27 2.80 12.38
N SER A 258 -5.52 2.79 12.83
CA SER A 258 -5.92 2.27 14.14
C SER A 258 -6.33 0.80 14.02
N GLN A 259 -6.12 0.02 15.07
CA GLN A 259 -6.68 -1.34 15.15
C GLN A 259 -8.19 -1.32 15.45
N ASN A 260 -8.74 -0.19 15.93
CA ASN A 260 -10.17 -0.05 16.18
C ASN A 260 -10.88 0.42 14.89
N PRO A 261 -11.80 -0.39 14.31
CA PRO A 261 -12.49 -0.02 13.08
C PRO A 261 -13.29 1.28 13.19
N SER A 262 -13.89 1.55 14.34
CA SER A 262 -14.68 2.78 14.58
C SER A 262 -13.79 4.02 14.60
N VAL A 263 -12.57 3.90 15.15
CA VAL A 263 -11.59 5.00 15.12
C VAL A 263 -11.13 5.24 13.69
N ASN A 264 -10.85 4.18 12.92
CA ASN A 264 -10.51 4.34 11.50
C ASN A 264 -11.63 5.02 10.72
N ALA A 265 -12.86 4.53 10.84
CA ALA A 265 -14.02 5.11 10.15
C ALA A 265 -14.20 6.59 10.51
N PHE A 266 -14.04 6.96 11.78
CA PHE A 266 -14.11 8.34 12.22
C PHE A 266 -12.97 9.20 11.64
N THR A 267 -11.72 8.71 11.65
CA THR A 267 -10.59 9.40 11.05
C THR A 267 -10.79 9.61 9.55
N GLU A 268 -11.23 8.58 8.82
CA GLU A 268 -11.50 8.63 7.38
C GLU A 268 -12.62 9.63 7.06
N PHE A 269 -13.69 9.65 7.86
CA PHE A 269 -14.76 10.64 7.76
C PHE A 269 -14.21 12.06 7.95
N MET A 270 -13.47 12.31 9.03
CA MET A 270 -12.95 13.64 9.33
C MET A 270 -11.96 14.15 8.27
N GLN A 271 -11.08 13.27 7.77
CA GLN A 271 -10.17 13.60 6.66
C GLN A 271 -10.95 13.98 5.39
N SER A 272 -11.96 13.20 5.04
CA SER A 272 -12.80 13.45 3.86
C SER A 272 -13.55 14.79 3.96
N GLN A 273 -14.15 15.07 5.12
CA GLN A 273 -14.85 16.34 5.36
C GLN A 273 -13.91 17.54 5.34
N LEU A 274 -12.70 17.41 5.90
CA LEU A 274 -11.68 18.45 5.85
C LEU A 274 -11.26 18.75 4.42
N CYS A 275 -11.00 17.72 3.60
CA CYS A 275 -10.60 17.91 2.20
C CYS A 275 -11.74 18.44 1.33
N LYS A 276 -13.00 18.16 1.67
CA LYS A 276 -14.17 18.74 1.00
C LYS A 276 -14.27 20.24 1.28
N LYS A 277 -14.02 20.68 2.52
CA LYS A 277 -14.11 22.10 2.92
C LYS A 277 -12.86 22.91 2.56
N VAL A 278 -11.67 22.31 2.64
CA VAL A 278 -10.38 22.99 2.45
C VAL A 278 -9.46 22.18 1.51
N PRO A 279 -9.81 22.08 0.20
CA PRO A 279 -9.10 21.23 -0.75
C PRO A 279 -7.63 21.60 -0.92
N ARG A 280 -7.26 22.88 -0.73
CA ARG A 280 -5.87 23.35 -0.81
C ARG A 280 -4.94 22.71 0.21
N ILE A 281 -5.43 22.39 1.42
CA ILE A 281 -4.61 21.70 2.44
C ILE A 281 -4.28 20.29 1.97
N CYS A 282 -5.26 19.60 1.39
CA CYS A 282 -5.09 18.22 0.92
C CYS A 282 -4.24 18.15 -0.35
N GLU A 283 -4.39 19.13 -1.24
CA GLU A 283 -3.48 19.31 -2.38
C GLU A 283 -2.03 19.49 -1.91
N LEU A 284 -1.79 20.33 -0.90
CA LEU A 284 -0.46 20.52 -0.33
C LEU A 284 0.10 19.24 0.28
N ILE A 285 -0.73 18.47 1.01
CA ILE A 285 -0.32 17.19 1.60
C ILE A 285 0.09 16.19 0.51
N ILE A 286 -0.75 15.99 -0.51
CA ILE A 286 -0.47 15.04 -1.60
C ILE A 286 0.77 15.48 -2.38
N LYS A 287 0.91 16.78 -2.71
CA LYS A 287 2.13 17.29 -3.38
C LYS A 287 3.38 17.06 -2.54
N THR A 288 3.32 17.33 -1.24
CA THR A 288 4.47 17.14 -0.34
C THR A 288 4.87 15.66 -0.23
N LEU A 289 3.89 14.75 -0.28
CA LEU A 289 4.12 13.31 -0.20
C LEU A 289 4.66 12.71 -1.50
N PHE A 290 4.20 13.18 -2.66
CA PHE A 290 4.42 12.51 -3.94
C PHE A 290 5.21 13.31 -4.99
N GLN A 291 5.45 14.61 -4.79
CA GLN A 291 6.25 15.42 -5.72
C GLN A 291 7.67 15.67 -5.17
N ALA A 292 8.66 15.39 -6.01
CA ALA A 292 10.07 15.61 -5.74
C ALA A 292 10.46 17.08 -5.98
N GLY A 293 9.96 18.00 -5.16
CA GLY A 293 10.45 19.39 -5.22
C GLY A 293 9.60 20.41 -4.47
N LEU A 294 10.24 21.21 -3.61
CA LEU A 294 9.61 22.36 -2.95
C LEU A 294 9.21 23.47 -3.93
N ASN A 295 9.83 23.50 -5.11
CA ASN A 295 9.65 24.55 -6.12
C ASN A 295 8.35 24.42 -6.93
N ASP A 296 7.67 23.26 -6.86
CA ASP A 296 6.42 23.00 -7.59
C ASP A 296 5.18 22.97 -6.67
N ALA A 297 5.38 23.19 -5.37
CA ALA A 297 4.31 23.12 -4.37
C ALA A 297 3.20 24.17 -4.58
N THR A 298 3.53 25.30 -5.22
CA THR A 298 2.60 26.41 -5.47
C THR A 298 1.79 26.27 -6.75
N ASN A 299 2.22 25.46 -7.71
CA ASN A 299 1.56 25.31 -9.01
C ASN A 299 0.53 24.21 -8.95
N HIS A 300 -0.69 24.48 -9.40
CA HIS A 300 -1.73 23.47 -9.55
C HIS A 300 -1.24 22.37 -10.51
N ASN A 301 -1.27 21.11 -10.07
CA ASN A 301 -0.95 20.00 -10.97
C ASN A 301 -2.20 19.69 -11.80
N PRO A 302 -2.19 19.97 -13.12
CA PRO A 302 -3.39 19.81 -13.97
C PRO A 302 -3.80 18.34 -14.15
N HIS A 303 -2.95 17.39 -13.76
CA HIS A 303 -3.22 15.96 -13.86
C HIS A 303 -3.89 15.38 -12.60
N ILE A 304 -4.13 16.19 -11.56
CA ILE A 304 -4.83 15.75 -10.35
C ILE A 304 -6.22 16.38 -10.31
N ARG A 305 -7.25 15.52 -10.28
CA ARG A 305 -8.64 15.95 -10.12
C ARG A 305 -8.92 16.34 -8.67
N VAL A 306 -8.78 17.63 -8.36
CA VAL A 306 -8.88 18.18 -6.99
C VAL A 306 -10.25 17.98 -6.34
N THR A 307 -11.31 17.88 -7.15
CA THR A 307 -12.66 17.62 -6.65
C THR A 307 -12.80 16.24 -6.01
N ARG A 308 -11.87 15.30 -6.28
CA ARG A 308 -11.87 13.95 -5.71
C ARG A 308 -10.93 13.76 -4.52
N PHE A 309 -10.29 14.81 -4.00
CA PHE A 309 -9.48 14.69 -2.77
C PHE A 309 -10.20 14.02 -1.59
N PRO A 310 -11.49 14.28 -1.32
CA PRO A 310 -12.21 13.58 -0.25
C PRO A 310 -12.20 12.06 -0.45
N VAL A 311 -12.31 11.60 -1.71
CA VAL A 311 -12.24 10.17 -2.06
C VAL A 311 -10.83 9.63 -1.84
N TYR A 312 -9.80 10.31 -2.35
CA TYR A 312 -8.41 9.85 -2.22
C TYR A 312 -7.98 9.70 -0.75
N ILE A 313 -8.25 10.72 0.07
CA ILE A 313 -7.83 10.73 1.48
C ILE A 313 -8.69 9.81 2.36
N SER A 314 -9.90 9.43 1.91
CA SER A 314 -10.77 8.55 2.70
C SER A 314 -10.16 7.17 2.92
N LYS A 315 -9.22 6.75 2.05
CA LYS A 315 -8.54 5.45 2.14
C LYS A 315 -7.03 5.54 2.23
N TYR A 316 -6.44 6.68 1.86
CA TYR A 316 -5.02 6.94 2.02
C TYR A 316 -4.72 7.80 3.27
N PRO A 317 -3.74 7.45 4.11
CA PRO A 317 -2.90 6.26 4.04
C PRO A 317 -3.65 5.00 4.50
N ALA A 318 -3.30 3.87 3.91
CA ALA A 318 -3.90 2.56 4.17
C ALA A 318 -3.14 1.77 5.26
N GLY A 319 -2.30 2.43 6.05
CA GLY A 319 -1.45 1.81 7.06
C GLY A 319 -0.05 1.46 6.55
N VAL A 320 0.95 1.66 7.40
CA VAL A 320 2.37 1.38 7.11
C VAL A 320 3.06 0.81 8.34
N THR A 321 4.23 0.20 8.18
CA THR A 321 5.11 -0.14 9.32
C THR A 321 6.41 0.65 9.23
N VAL A 322 6.95 1.04 10.39
CA VAL A 322 8.28 1.68 10.42
C VAL A 322 9.35 0.68 9.97
N MET A 323 9.14 -0.62 10.16
CA MET A 323 10.02 -1.66 9.62
C MET A 323 10.12 -1.62 8.10
N ASN A 324 9.01 -1.43 7.38
CA ASN A 324 9.04 -1.32 5.93
C ASN A 324 9.80 -0.07 5.47
N MET A 325 9.55 1.06 6.13
CA MET A 325 10.31 2.31 5.89
C MET A 325 11.80 2.15 6.21
N TYR A 326 12.12 1.45 7.29
CA TYR A 326 13.48 1.17 7.71
C TYR A 326 14.22 0.32 6.68
N GLN A 327 13.59 -0.70 6.11
CA GLN A 327 14.23 -1.50 5.07
C GLN A 327 14.61 -0.64 3.85
N PHE A 328 13.74 0.27 3.42
CA PHE A 328 14.11 1.24 2.38
C PHE A 328 15.24 2.18 2.82
N ALA A 329 15.19 2.69 4.06
CA ALA A 329 16.23 3.54 4.62
C ALA A 329 17.61 2.85 4.69
N ARG A 330 17.65 1.54 4.91
CA ARG A 330 18.90 0.76 4.91
C ARG A 330 19.49 0.58 3.52
N GLN A 331 18.65 0.60 2.48
CA GLN A 331 19.08 0.51 1.09
C GLN A 331 19.44 1.88 0.49
N TYR A 332 19.14 2.99 1.18
CA TYR A 332 19.49 4.32 0.72
C TYR A 332 21.02 4.48 0.55
N LYS A 333 21.44 4.80 -0.68
CA LYS A 333 22.85 4.92 -1.12
C LYS A 333 23.71 3.65 -0.98
N LYS A 334 23.13 2.50 -0.62
CA LYS A 334 23.89 1.25 -0.52
C LYS A 334 23.86 0.48 -1.85
N ASP A 335 24.99 -0.14 -2.15
CA ASP A 335 25.13 -1.15 -3.18
C ASP A 335 25.82 -2.33 -2.52
N PRO A 336 25.27 -3.55 -2.56
CA PRO A 336 24.17 -4.05 -3.41
C PRO A 336 22.76 -4.02 -2.79
N TRP A 337 21.71 -4.28 -3.60
CA TRP A 337 20.32 -4.47 -3.15
C TRP A 337 20.18 -5.82 -2.43
N THR A 338 19.83 -5.77 -1.13
CA THR A 338 19.89 -6.93 -0.24
C THR A 338 18.62 -7.11 0.61
N LYS A 339 18.47 -8.32 1.12
CA LYS A 339 17.51 -8.62 2.19
C LYS A 339 17.83 -7.85 3.47
N MET A 340 16.84 -7.72 4.34
CA MET A 340 16.93 -7.09 5.65
C MET A 340 18.00 -7.78 6.50
N ASP A 341 18.93 -7.01 7.07
CA ASP A 341 19.94 -7.51 7.99
C ASP A 341 19.48 -7.34 9.44
N TYR A 342 19.09 -8.45 10.06
CA TYR A 342 18.58 -8.41 11.44
C TYR A 342 19.68 -8.21 12.49
N GLU A 343 20.97 -8.36 12.13
CA GLU A 343 22.07 -8.00 13.04
C GLU A 343 22.15 -6.49 13.28
N GLU A 344 21.56 -5.68 12.41
CA GLU A 344 21.48 -4.22 12.55
C GLU A 344 20.28 -3.76 13.38
N VAL A 345 19.36 -4.67 13.71
CA VAL A 345 18.13 -4.45 14.51
C VAL A 345 17.89 -5.61 15.48
N LYS A 346 18.91 -5.92 16.30
CA LYS A 346 18.90 -7.04 17.25
C LYS A 346 17.72 -7.02 18.22
N GLN A 347 17.13 -5.85 18.47
CA GLN A 347 15.94 -5.68 19.31
C GLN A 347 14.76 -6.51 18.84
N THR A 348 14.66 -6.80 17.54
CA THR A 348 13.62 -7.65 16.98
C THR A 348 13.65 -9.09 17.52
N GLY A 349 14.81 -9.54 18.02
CA GLY A 349 15.05 -10.93 18.42
C GLY A 349 15.08 -11.91 17.23
N ILE A 350 15.07 -11.40 16.00
CA ILE A 350 15.17 -12.19 14.77
C ILE A 350 16.65 -12.35 14.41
N LEU A 351 17.04 -13.54 13.95
CA LEU A 351 18.40 -13.83 13.53
C LEU A 351 18.42 -14.17 12.04
N ASN A 352 19.41 -13.64 11.30
CA ASN A 352 19.58 -13.96 9.89
C ASN A 352 19.68 -15.47 9.63
N VAL A 353 20.30 -16.23 10.55
CA VAL A 353 20.41 -17.69 10.43
C VAL A 353 19.05 -18.38 10.49
N ASN A 354 18.12 -17.85 11.28
CA ASN A 354 16.77 -18.41 11.40
C ASN A 354 15.91 -18.06 10.18
N GLU A 355 16.08 -16.86 9.62
CA GLU A 355 15.28 -16.39 8.47
C GLU A 355 15.82 -16.88 7.13
N TYR A 356 17.14 -16.87 6.95
CA TYR A 356 17.79 -17.07 5.65
C TYR A 356 18.72 -18.28 5.61
N ASN A 357 18.88 -19.01 6.73
CA ASN A 357 19.89 -20.06 6.88
C ASN A 357 21.33 -19.58 6.57
N GLN A 358 21.60 -18.29 6.79
CA GLN A 358 22.88 -17.63 6.49
C GLN A 358 23.19 -16.56 7.54
N VAL A 359 24.48 -16.29 7.77
CA VAL A 359 24.92 -15.27 8.75
C VAL A 359 24.88 -13.86 8.16
N ARG A 360 25.13 -13.72 6.84
CA ARG A 360 25.09 -12.44 6.12
C ARG A 360 23.88 -12.40 5.19
N THR A 361 23.39 -11.18 4.91
CA THR A 361 22.27 -10.98 3.99
C THR A 361 22.62 -11.35 2.55
N ARG A 362 21.64 -11.94 1.86
CA ARG A 362 21.78 -12.36 0.46
C ARG A 362 21.52 -11.20 -0.48
N LEU A 363 22.28 -11.19 -1.58
CA LEU A 363 21.99 -10.40 -2.78
C LEU A 363 20.66 -10.85 -3.37
N LEU A 364 19.81 -9.89 -3.74
CA LEU A 364 18.71 -10.19 -4.65
C LEU A 364 19.29 -10.40 -6.05
N VAL A 365 18.95 -11.52 -6.68
CA VAL A 365 19.57 -12.01 -7.92
C VAL A 365 19.06 -11.21 -9.12
N ARG A 366 19.70 -11.38 -10.28
CA ARG A 366 19.35 -10.70 -11.52
C ARG A 366 17.97 -11.17 -12.02
N LEU A 367 17.15 -10.23 -12.48
CA LEU A 367 15.82 -10.52 -13.05
C LEU A 367 15.92 -11.45 -14.26
N PRO A 368 14.98 -12.40 -14.45
CA PRO A 368 14.91 -13.21 -15.65
C PRO A 368 14.63 -12.35 -16.89
N TYR A 369 14.93 -12.88 -18.08
CA TYR A 369 14.55 -12.28 -19.36
C TYR A 369 13.03 -12.30 -19.51
N MET A 370 12.37 -11.28 -19.01
CA MET A 370 10.92 -11.10 -19.09
C MET A 370 10.61 -9.81 -19.86
N HIS A 371 9.50 -9.76 -20.58
CA HIS A 371 9.01 -8.52 -21.17
C HIS A 371 8.58 -7.58 -20.05
N VAL A 372 9.46 -6.65 -19.66
CA VAL A 372 9.19 -5.62 -18.66
C VAL A 372 8.89 -4.31 -19.36
N ILE A 373 7.71 -3.75 -19.11
CA ILE A 373 7.35 -2.41 -19.58
C ILE A 373 7.46 -1.44 -18.40
N CYS A 374 8.37 -0.46 -18.51
CA CYS A 374 8.59 0.56 -17.49
C CYS A 374 7.93 1.89 -17.90
N TYR A 375 7.02 2.38 -17.07
CA TYR A 375 6.49 3.75 -17.14
C TYR A 375 7.10 4.56 -15.99
N VAL A 376 7.86 5.61 -16.30
CA VAL A 376 8.48 6.52 -15.33
C VAL A 376 7.60 7.73 -15.12
#